data_AF-A0A0G1Y6S5-F1
#
_entry.id   AF-A0A0G1Y6S5-F1
#
_cell.length_a   1.000
_cell.length_b   1.000
_cell.length_c   1.000
_cell.angle_alpha   90.00
_cell.angle_beta   90.00
_cell.angle_gamma   90.00
#
_symmetry.space_group_name_H-M   'P 1'
#
loop_
_entity.id
_entity.type
_entity.pdbx_description
1 polymer ?
#
loop_
_entity_poly.entity_id
_entity_poly.type
_entity_poly.pdbx_seq_one_letter_code
_entity_poly.pdbx_strand_id
1 'polypeptide(L)'
;MSGERYAGLRGLFTHVRMRAEAAEYMRRMSALLCEMRGSSAELYFYLLADSAEGRPAMVTAAYVPWGQHTTASECALSLEGKLRSYLEIGKSGCALVGWAHSHGELPAFHSATDRGNTLGRALESEAYAFADTPLAAGEAAALVALS
;
A
#
# COMPACT_ATOMS: atom_id res chain seq x y z
N MET A 1 23.52 -28.06 16.17
CA MET A 1 24.31 -27.18 15.28
C MET A 1 23.55 -26.94 13.96
N SER A 2 22.56 -26.05 13.93
CA SER A 2 21.83 -25.73 12.68
C SER A 2 21.21 -24.31 12.62
N GLY A 3 21.32 -23.50 13.68
CA GLY A 3 20.67 -22.17 13.73
C GLY A 3 21.44 -21.03 13.07
N GLU A 4 22.75 -21.15 12.87
CA GLU A 4 23.60 -20.03 12.45
C GLU A 4 23.74 -19.87 10.93
N ARG A 5 23.45 -20.91 10.13
CA ARG A 5 23.68 -20.88 8.66
C ARG A 5 22.71 -19.99 7.87
N TYR A 6 21.64 -19.49 8.49
CA TYR A 6 20.65 -18.62 7.82
C TYR A 6 20.70 -17.16 8.29
N ALA A 7 21.54 -16.82 9.29
CA ALA A 7 21.66 -15.45 9.77
C ALA A 7 22.25 -14.51 8.69
N GLY A 8 23.19 -14.99 7.89
CA GLY A 8 23.81 -14.22 6.81
C GLY A 8 22.91 -13.97 5.59
N LEU A 9 21.97 -14.88 5.29
CA LEU A 9 21.01 -14.71 4.19
C LEU A 9 19.85 -13.78 4.57
N ARG A 10 19.55 -13.61 5.87
CA ARG A 10 18.52 -12.66 6.33
C ARG A 10 18.84 -11.21 5.97
N GLY A 11 20.11 -10.86 5.84
CA GLY A 11 20.55 -9.54 5.38
C GLY A 11 20.39 -9.30 3.87
N LEU A 12 20.15 -10.34 3.07
CA LEU A 12 19.91 -10.23 1.63
C LEU A 12 18.44 -9.99 1.28
N PHE A 13 17.53 -10.28 2.21
CA PHE A 13 16.11 -10.08 2.02
C PHE A 13 15.63 -9.01 3.01
N THR A 14 15.14 -7.88 2.50
CA THR A 14 14.41 -6.93 3.33
C THR A 14 13.12 -7.60 3.79
N HIS A 15 13.01 -7.91 5.08
CA HIS A 15 11.83 -8.55 5.64
C HIS A 15 10.82 -7.48 6.04
N VAL A 16 9.61 -7.51 5.47
CA VAL A 16 8.49 -6.69 5.98
C VAL A 16 7.90 -7.41 7.18
N ARG A 17 7.89 -6.75 8.34
CA ARG A 17 7.18 -7.26 9.53
C ARG A 17 5.75 -6.73 9.49
N MET A 18 4.78 -7.59 9.77
CA MET A 18 3.35 -7.26 9.70
C MET A 18 2.58 -7.93 10.83
N ARG A 19 1.64 -7.19 11.43
CA ARG A 19 0.65 -7.74 12.37
C ARG A 19 -0.27 -8.75 11.67
N ALA A 20 -0.61 -9.83 12.35
CA ALA A 20 -1.43 -10.90 11.77
C ALA A 20 -2.81 -10.38 11.33
N GLU A 21 -3.35 -9.41 12.07
CA GLU A 21 -4.62 -8.75 11.83
C GLU A 21 -4.62 -7.96 10.52
N ALA A 22 -3.51 -7.28 10.18
CA ALA A 22 -3.38 -6.58 8.91
C ALA A 22 -3.37 -7.56 7.73
N ALA A 23 -2.65 -8.68 7.87
CA ALA A 23 -2.63 -9.73 6.85
C ALA A 23 -4.00 -10.41 6.69
N GLU A 24 -4.69 -10.65 7.80
CA GLU A 24 -6.03 -11.24 7.79
C GLU A 24 -7.07 -10.29 7.18
N TYR A 25 -6.99 -9.00 7.50
CA TYR A 25 -7.83 -7.97 6.89
C TYR A 25 -7.69 -7.97 5.37
N MET A 26 -6.45 -7.96 4.85
CA MET A 26 -6.23 -8.02 3.39
C MET A 26 -6.86 -9.28 2.77
N ARG A 27 -6.64 -10.46 3.36
CA ARG A 27 -7.25 -11.71 2.86
C ARG A 27 -8.77 -11.64 2.84
N ARG A 28 -9.39 -11.15 3.91
CA ARG A 28 -10.86 -11.02 4.02
C ARG A 28 -11.41 -10.06 2.99
N MET A 29 -10.78 -8.90 2.80
CA MET A 29 -11.24 -7.91 1.83
C MET A 29 -11.07 -8.38 0.38
N SER A 30 -9.99 -9.08 0.05
CA SER A 30 -9.82 -9.67 -1.29
C SER A 30 -10.86 -10.74 -1.56
N ALA A 31 -11.14 -11.62 -0.59
CA ALA A 31 -12.18 -12.63 -0.73
C ALA A 31 -13.58 -12.00 -0.91
N LEU A 32 -13.89 -10.98 -0.11
CA LEU A 32 -15.14 -10.24 -0.20
C LEU A 32 -15.32 -9.58 -1.57
N LEU A 33 -14.26 -8.98 -2.13
CA LEU A 33 -14.32 -8.40 -3.48
C LEU A 33 -14.69 -9.46 -4.52
N CYS A 34 -14.02 -10.62 -4.50
CA CYS A 34 -14.30 -11.71 -5.43
C CYS A 34 -15.74 -12.21 -5.28
N GLU A 35 -16.24 -12.35 -4.04
CA GLU A 35 -17.62 -12.73 -3.76
C GLU A 35 -18.61 -11.73 -4.34
N MET A 36 -18.42 -10.42 -4.07
CA MET A 36 -19.29 -9.36 -4.55
C MET A 36 -19.33 -9.26 -6.08
N ARG A 37 -18.23 -9.61 -6.77
CA ARG A 37 -18.15 -9.59 -8.24
C ARG A 37 -18.58 -10.90 -8.90
N GLY A 38 -18.67 -11.99 -8.14
CA GLY A 38 -18.86 -13.34 -8.69
C GLY A 38 -17.70 -13.79 -9.59
N SER A 39 -16.53 -13.15 -9.53
CA SER A 39 -15.35 -13.48 -10.32
C SER A 39 -14.06 -13.01 -9.64
N SER A 40 -12.92 -13.60 -10.02
CA SER A 40 -11.60 -13.21 -9.53
C SER A 40 -11.31 -11.73 -9.84
N ALA A 41 -10.78 -11.01 -8.85
CA ALA A 41 -10.35 -9.62 -9.00
C ALA A 41 -9.12 -9.30 -8.15
N GLU A 42 -8.29 -8.40 -8.66
CA GLU A 42 -7.20 -7.78 -7.93
C GLU A 42 -7.72 -6.68 -7.02
N LEU A 43 -7.04 -6.49 -5.88
CA LEU A 43 -7.41 -5.50 -4.88
C LEU A 43 -6.17 -4.81 -4.36
N TYR A 44 -6.15 -3.48 -4.36
CA TYR A 44 -5.04 -2.67 -3.88
C TYR A 44 -5.14 -2.41 -2.37
N PHE A 45 -4.00 -2.33 -1.71
CA PHE A 45 -3.89 -1.97 -0.29
C PHE A 45 -2.77 -0.97 -0.06
N TYR A 46 -3.05 0.03 0.77
CA TYR A 46 -2.01 0.80 1.46
C TYR A 46 -1.61 0.09 2.75
N LEU A 47 -0.30 0.03 3.04
CA LEU A 47 0.25 -0.56 4.25
C LEU A 47 0.61 0.54 5.24
N LEU A 48 0.07 0.44 6.46
CA LEU A 48 0.16 1.47 7.48
C LEU A 48 0.95 0.99 8.70
N ALA A 49 1.68 1.90 9.31
CA ALA A 49 2.37 1.69 10.58
C ALA A 49 2.04 2.79 11.58
N ASP A 50 2.17 2.51 12.86
CA ASP A 50 1.98 3.51 13.93
C ASP A 50 3.04 4.62 13.84
N SER A 51 4.22 4.32 13.25
CA SER A 51 5.29 5.27 12.93
C SER A 51 6.12 4.79 11.74
N ALA A 52 6.71 5.71 10.99
CA ALA A 52 7.70 5.42 9.96
C ALA A 52 9.12 5.21 10.53
N GLU A 53 9.30 5.43 11.84
CA GLU A 53 10.58 5.25 12.53
C GLU A 53 10.92 3.77 12.73
N GLY A 54 12.19 3.42 12.53
CA GLY A 54 12.68 2.04 12.53
C GLY A 54 12.48 1.37 11.18
N ARG A 55 13.58 1.11 10.44
CA ARG A 55 13.53 0.52 9.10
C ARG A 55 13.95 -0.96 9.15
N PRO A 56 13.14 -1.91 8.63
CA PRO A 56 11.79 -1.74 8.09
C PRO A 56 10.74 -1.54 9.21
N ALA A 57 9.78 -0.65 8.97
CA ALA A 57 8.69 -0.37 9.90
C ALA A 57 7.75 -1.59 10.01
N MET A 58 7.18 -1.79 11.20
CA MET A 58 6.17 -2.84 11.42
C MET A 58 4.84 -2.37 10.84
N VAL A 59 4.29 -3.09 9.86
CA VAL A 59 2.95 -2.85 9.35
C VAL A 59 1.93 -3.25 10.41
N THR A 60 1.17 -2.29 10.91
CA THR A 60 0.15 -2.49 11.95
C THR A 60 -1.26 -2.59 11.39
N ALA A 61 -1.50 -2.00 10.22
CA ALA A 61 -2.79 -2.05 9.52
C ALA A 61 -2.63 -2.06 7.99
N ALA A 62 -3.68 -2.48 7.31
CA ALA A 62 -3.83 -2.33 5.86
C ALA A 62 -5.12 -1.55 5.58
N TYR A 63 -5.13 -0.79 4.50
CA TYR A 63 -6.22 0.11 4.15
C TYR A 63 -6.58 -0.04 2.67
N VAL A 64 -7.87 -0.22 2.37
CA VAL A 64 -8.38 -0.30 1.00
C VAL A 64 -8.62 1.11 0.46
N PRO A 65 -7.93 1.53 -0.60
CA PRO A 65 -8.05 2.87 -1.15
C PRO A 65 -9.37 3.13 -1.85
N TRP A 66 -9.77 4.41 -1.84
CA TRP A 66 -10.95 4.89 -2.56
C TRP A 66 -10.75 4.80 -4.07
N GLY A 67 -11.86 4.62 -4.79
CA GLY A 67 -11.92 4.85 -6.24
C GLY A 67 -11.01 3.95 -7.07
N GLN A 68 -10.65 2.78 -6.55
CA GLN A 68 -9.83 1.82 -7.28
C GLN A 68 -10.60 1.16 -8.42
N HIS A 69 -9.97 1.12 -9.58
CA HIS A 69 -10.37 0.24 -10.67
C HIS A 69 -9.79 -1.14 -10.42
N THR A 70 -10.61 -2.18 -10.53
CA THR A 70 -10.19 -3.57 -10.30
C THR A 70 -10.65 -4.43 -11.46
N THR A 71 -9.82 -5.38 -11.87
CA THR A 71 -10.12 -6.43 -12.84
C THR A 71 -9.49 -7.74 -12.37
N ALA A 72 -9.64 -8.83 -13.12
CA ALA A 72 -9.02 -10.11 -12.78
C ALA A 72 -7.48 -10.11 -12.83
N SER A 73 -6.87 -9.11 -13.47
CA SER A 73 -5.41 -9.08 -13.73
C SER A 73 -4.79 -7.70 -13.54
N GLU A 74 -5.54 -6.76 -12.95
CA GLU A 74 -5.07 -5.40 -12.71
C GLU A 74 -5.88 -4.73 -11.60
N CYS A 75 -5.20 -4.00 -10.73
CA CYS A 75 -5.82 -2.94 -9.92
C CYS A 75 -5.06 -1.61 -10.08
N ALA A 76 -5.82 -0.53 -10.25
CA ALA A 76 -5.28 0.81 -10.43
C ALA A 76 -6.04 1.84 -9.59
N LEU A 77 -5.35 2.89 -9.14
CA LEU A 77 -5.94 3.98 -8.38
C LEU A 77 -6.07 5.23 -9.24
N SER A 78 -7.25 5.85 -9.23
CA SER A 78 -7.40 7.21 -9.75
C SER A 78 -6.65 8.21 -8.87
N LEU A 79 -6.27 9.37 -9.43
CA LEU A 79 -5.64 10.45 -8.67
C LEU A 79 -6.53 10.91 -7.51
N GLU A 80 -7.83 11.09 -7.76
CA GLU A 80 -8.82 11.42 -6.73
C GLU A 80 -8.85 10.37 -5.62
N GLY A 81 -8.86 9.09 -5.98
CA GLY A 81 -8.82 7.97 -5.05
C GLY A 81 -7.57 7.97 -4.16
N LYS A 82 -6.40 8.27 -4.74
CA LYS A 82 -5.13 8.45 -4.00
C LYS A 82 -5.23 9.60 -3.01
N LEU A 83 -5.60 10.80 -3.47
CA LEU A 83 -5.66 12.01 -2.64
C LEU A 83 -6.65 11.86 -1.47
N ARG A 84 -7.84 11.33 -1.74
CA ARG A 84 -8.83 11.08 -0.69
C ARG A 84 -8.33 10.07 0.34
N SER A 85 -7.69 9.01 -0.12
CA SER A 85 -7.08 8.00 0.76
C SER A 85 -5.98 8.61 1.64
N TYR A 86 -5.12 9.47 1.09
CA TYR A 86 -4.08 10.15 1.87
C TYR A 86 -4.66 11.09 2.94
N LEU A 87 -5.74 11.81 2.62
CA LEU A 87 -6.42 12.66 3.60
C LEU A 87 -7.02 11.84 4.76
N GLU A 88 -7.57 10.65 4.49
CA GLU A 88 -8.12 9.78 5.53
C GLU A 88 -7.03 9.11 6.36
N ILE A 89 -5.96 8.64 5.73
CA ILE A 89 -4.78 8.10 6.43
C ILE A 89 -4.18 9.18 7.33
N GLY A 90 -4.02 10.42 6.83
CA GLY A 90 -3.49 11.53 7.63
C GLY A 90 -4.33 11.84 8.88
N LYS A 91 -5.65 11.66 8.84
CA LYS A 91 -6.53 11.82 10.01
C LYS A 91 -6.38 10.69 11.04
N SER A 92 -5.91 9.51 10.62
CA SER A 92 -5.72 8.37 11.51
C SER A 92 -4.46 8.46 12.38
N GLY A 93 -3.53 9.37 12.05
CA GLY A 93 -2.22 9.48 12.69
C GLY A 93 -1.24 8.35 12.31
N CYS A 94 -1.62 7.44 11.42
CA CYS A 94 -0.74 6.38 10.93
C CYS A 94 0.18 6.87 9.82
N ALA A 95 1.38 6.29 9.74
CA ALA A 95 2.31 6.48 8.64
C ALA A 95 2.03 5.50 7.50
N LEU A 96 2.06 6.00 6.26
CA LEU A 96 2.03 5.16 5.06
C LEU A 96 3.43 4.61 4.79
N VAL A 97 3.61 3.29 4.89
CA VAL A 97 4.93 2.63 4.80
C VAL A 97 5.09 1.72 3.58
N GLY A 98 4.03 1.53 2.81
CA GLY A 98 4.10 0.72 1.60
C GLY A 98 2.74 0.47 0.96
N TRP A 99 2.73 -0.48 0.04
CA TRP A 99 1.53 -0.94 -0.63
C TRP A 99 1.61 -2.44 -0.90
N ALA A 100 0.45 -3.04 -1.12
CA ALA A 100 0.31 -4.42 -1.56
C ALA A 100 -0.89 -4.51 -2.52
N HIS A 101 -1.00 -5.62 -3.22
CA HIS A 101 -2.22 -5.98 -3.94
C HIS A 101 -2.39 -7.50 -3.98
N SER A 102 -3.62 -7.97 -4.19
CA SER A 102 -3.91 -9.37 -4.44
C SER A 102 -4.00 -9.66 -5.94
N HIS A 103 -3.62 -10.88 -6.35
CA HIS A 103 -3.74 -11.34 -7.74
C HIS A 103 -5.01 -12.20 -8.02
N GLY A 104 -5.98 -12.16 -7.11
CA GLY A 104 -7.15 -13.05 -7.17
C GLY A 104 -6.75 -14.53 -7.09
N GLU A 105 -7.01 -15.30 -8.13
CA GLU A 105 -6.69 -16.74 -8.22
C GLU A 105 -5.25 -17.03 -8.68
N LEU A 106 -4.50 -16.03 -9.17
CA LEU A 106 -3.14 -16.23 -9.63
C LEU A 106 -2.16 -16.33 -8.45
N PRO A 107 -1.03 -17.06 -8.61
CA PRO A 107 0.03 -17.07 -7.59
C PRO A 107 0.61 -15.66 -7.40
N ALA A 108 1.25 -15.42 -6.25
CA ALA A 108 1.95 -14.17 -6.00
C ALA A 108 3.20 -14.04 -6.90
N PHE A 109 3.29 -12.96 -7.67
CA PHE A 109 4.46 -12.58 -8.45
C PHE A 109 4.55 -11.04 -8.54
N HIS A 110 5.60 -10.50 -9.16
CA HIS A 110 5.65 -9.09 -9.53
C HIS A 110 5.64 -8.96 -11.06
N SER A 111 4.59 -8.36 -11.60
CA SER A 111 4.46 -8.02 -13.00
C SER A 111 5.37 -6.84 -13.37
N ALA A 112 5.55 -6.59 -14.67
CA ALA A 112 6.22 -5.39 -15.15
C ALA A 112 5.47 -4.11 -14.74
N THR A 113 4.14 -4.18 -14.66
CA THR A 113 3.27 -3.09 -14.18
C THR A 113 3.54 -2.77 -12.71
N ASP A 114 3.75 -3.80 -11.88
CA ASP A 114 4.06 -3.62 -10.45
C ASP A 114 5.41 -2.94 -10.23
N ARG A 115 6.37 -3.21 -11.12
CA ARG A 115 7.67 -2.49 -11.13
C ARG A 115 7.49 -1.02 -11.47
N GLY A 116 6.65 -0.70 -12.46
CA GLY A 116 6.30 0.69 -12.79
C GLY A 116 5.64 1.44 -11.63
N ASN A 117 4.70 0.78 -10.94
CA ASN A 117 4.04 1.33 -9.75
C ASN A 117 5.01 1.56 -8.58
N THR A 118 5.97 0.65 -8.39
CA THR A 118 7.01 0.79 -7.36
C THR A 118 7.92 1.99 -7.64
N LEU A 119 8.34 2.17 -8.89
CA LEU A 119 9.19 3.29 -9.31
C LEU A 119 8.45 4.64 -9.23
N GLY A 120 7.20 4.69 -9.71
CA GLY A 120 6.37 5.89 -9.61
C GLY A 120 6.16 6.35 -8.16
N ARG A 121 6.01 5.40 -7.23
CA ARG A 121 5.86 5.70 -5.80
C ARG A 121 7.13 6.11 -5.10
N ALA A 122 8.30 5.63 -5.52
CA ALA A 122 9.56 6.15 -5.01
C ALA A 122 9.67 7.66 -5.28
N LEU A 123 9.28 8.08 -6.49
CA LEU A 123 9.24 9.49 -6.88
C LEU A 123 8.15 10.29 -6.13
N GLU A 124 6.96 9.71 -5.94
CA GLU A 124 5.90 10.33 -5.10
C GLU A 124 6.37 10.48 -3.64
N SER A 125 7.00 9.46 -3.06
CA SER A 125 7.49 9.48 -1.68
C SER A 125 8.61 10.50 -1.46
N GLU A 126 9.47 10.73 -2.45
CA GLU A 126 10.46 11.81 -2.41
C GLU A 126 9.76 13.16 -2.45
N ALA A 127 8.77 13.35 -3.32
CA ALA A 127 7.96 14.57 -3.36
C ALA A 127 7.18 14.84 -2.06
N TYR A 128 6.70 13.79 -1.38
CA TYR A 128 6.03 13.89 -0.07
C TYR A 128 7.01 14.01 1.11
N ALA A 129 8.26 13.56 1.00
CA ALA A 129 9.28 13.84 2.03
C ALA A 129 9.65 15.33 2.07
N PHE A 130 9.42 16.08 1.00
CA PHE A 130 9.45 17.55 1.00
C PHE A 130 8.18 18.20 1.61
N ALA A 131 7.11 17.43 1.79
CA ALA A 131 5.87 17.85 2.43
C ALA A 131 5.86 17.70 3.97
N ASP A 132 7.02 17.45 4.60
CA ASP A 132 7.24 17.76 6.03
C ASP A 132 7.21 19.28 6.30
N THR A 133 7.10 20.10 5.26
CA THR A 133 6.50 21.43 5.36
C THR A 133 4.99 21.24 5.45
N PRO A 134 4.30 21.69 6.52
CA PRO A 134 2.86 21.49 6.64
C PRO A 134 2.18 22.06 5.39
N LEU A 135 1.73 21.17 4.51
CA LEU A 135 0.83 21.52 3.42
C LEU A 135 -0.44 21.98 4.12
N ALA A 136 -0.51 23.29 4.36
CA ALA A 136 -1.66 23.94 4.93
C ALA A 136 -2.87 23.43 4.14
N ALA A 137 -3.85 22.90 4.86
CA ALA A 137 -5.01 22.17 4.32
C ALA A 137 -5.80 22.91 3.22
N GLY A 138 -5.44 24.16 2.87
CA GLY A 138 -5.95 24.93 1.75
C GLY A 138 -5.32 24.64 0.38
N GLU A 139 -4.07 24.19 0.27
CA GLU A 139 -3.40 24.07 -1.05
C GLU A 139 -3.74 22.77 -1.79
N ALA A 140 -4.01 21.69 -1.07
CA ALA A 140 -4.51 20.45 -1.67
C ALA A 140 -5.92 20.61 -2.29
N ALA A 141 -6.74 21.55 -1.77
CA ALA A 141 -8.04 21.87 -2.32
C ALA A 141 -7.96 22.64 -3.65
N ALA A 142 -6.89 23.43 -3.85
CA ALA A 142 -6.69 24.20 -5.08
C ALA A 142 -6.31 23.33 -6.28
N LEU A 143 -5.62 22.20 -6.06
CA LEU A 143 -5.25 21.28 -7.15
C LEU A 143 -6.44 20.47 -7.69
N VAL A 144 -7.46 20.23 -6.86
CA VAL A 144 -8.70 19.53 -7.26
C VAL A 144 -9.69 20.45 -7.97
N ALA A 145 -9.61 21.76 -7.75
CA ALA A 145 -10.52 22.74 -8.33
C ALA A 145 -10.13 23.21 -9.76
N LEU A 146 -9.00 22.74 -10.30
CA LEU A 146 -8.46 23.15 -11.61
C LEU A 146 -8.39 22.02 -12.65
N SER A 147 -8.99 20.85 -12.34
CA SER A 147 -9.19 19.72 -13.26
C SER A 147 -10.67 19.50 -13.51
#